data_AF-A0A7D5MVC0-F1
#
_entry.id   AF-A0A7D5MVC0-F1
#
_cell.length_a   1.000
_cell.length_b   1.000
_cell.length_c   1.000
_cell.angle_alpha   90.00
_cell.angle_beta   90.00
_cell.angle_gamma   90.00
#
_symmetry.space_group_name_H-M   'P 1'
#
loop_
_entity.id
_entity.type
_entity.pdbx_description
1 polymer ?
#
loop_
_entity_poly.entity_id
_entity_poly.type
_entity_poly.pdbx_seq_one_letter_code
_entity_poly.pdbx_strand_id
1 'polypeptide(L)'
;MSNRYIDIVRNITPDININVHYHATNTKSIVDYVMIFTPRSGSTWLTSILSGYFGYPEEYINPELVKNVSISMGTKDPENLIETLRKVRKSENGVFGIQVRSIDIKLFGRKIFFRAFKNAKYFNVRRRNIVAQAISLYRATETGVFHSTEVGEKLWIREM
;
A
#
# COMPACT_ATOMS: atom_id res chain seq x y z
N MET A 1 -13.72 16.04 14.52
CA MET A 1 -12.71 14.98 14.68
C MET A 1 -11.64 15.21 13.65
N SER A 2 -10.43 15.59 14.07
CA SER A 2 -9.30 15.77 13.15
C SER A 2 -9.06 14.47 12.38
N ASN A 3 -8.92 14.56 11.06
CA ASN A 3 -8.69 13.38 10.24
C ASN A 3 -7.21 13.02 10.38
N ARG A 4 -6.88 12.15 11.33
CA ARG A 4 -5.50 11.75 11.72
C ARG A 4 -4.58 11.49 10.52
N TYR A 5 -5.12 10.97 9.41
CA TYR A 5 -4.36 10.78 8.17
C TYR A 5 -3.99 12.10 7.48
N ILE A 6 -4.95 13.03 7.35
CA ILE A 6 -4.70 14.37 6.82
C ILE A 6 -3.64 15.08 7.67
N ASP A 7 -3.65 14.87 8.99
CA ASP A 7 -2.62 15.44 9.87
C ASP A 7 -1.25 14.77 9.66
N ILE A 8 -1.20 13.46 9.41
CA ILE A 8 0.04 12.74 9.07
C ILE A 8 0.62 13.26 7.76
N VAL A 9 -0.20 13.53 6.74
CA VAL A 9 0.27 13.94 5.41
C VAL A 9 0.53 15.46 5.31
N ARG A 10 -0.34 16.31 5.88
CA ARG A 10 -0.21 17.77 5.77
C ARG A 10 0.98 18.35 6.53
N ASN A 11 1.40 17.71 7.62
CA ASN A 11 2.53 18.14 8.43
C ASN A 11 3.90 17.67 7.89
N ILE A 12 3.94 17.13 6.67
CA ILE A 12 5.19 16.68 6.04
C ILE A 12 5.86 17.87 5.35
N THR A 13 7.15 18.08 5.62
CA THR A 13 8.01 18.93 4.80
C THR A 13 8.66 18.04 3.76
N PRO A 14 8.45 18.26 2.45
CA PRO A 14 9.09 17.46 1.41
C PRO A 14 10.55 17.87 1.44
N ASP A 15 11.46 16.90 1.54
CA ASP A 15 12.86 17.22 1.32
C ASP A 15 13.05 17.45 -0.18
N ILE A 16 13.23 18.73 -0.54
CA ILE A 16 13.36 19.21 -1.92
C ILE A 16 14.63 18.64 -2.58
N ASN A 17 15.56 18.10 -1.79
CA ASN A 17 16.79 17.48 -2.26
C ASN A 17 16.66 15.97 -2.53
N ILE A 18 15.51 15.35 -2.23
CA ILE A 18 15.25 13.98 -2.71
C ILE A 18 14.96 14.10 -4.20
N ASN A 19 16.03 14.07 -4.99
CA ASN A 19 16.01 13.76 -6.42
C ASN A 19 15.52 12.32 -6.58
N VAL A 20 14.22 12.11 -6.44
CA VAL A 20 13.63 10.82 -6.78
C VAL A 20 13.78 10.67 -8.29
N HIS A 21 14.72 9.80 -8.69
CA HIS A 21 14.93 9.35 -10.06
C HIS A 21 13.74 8.52 -10.58
N TYR A 22 12.52 8.97 -10.35
CA TYR A 22 11.40 8.48 -11.11
C TYR A 22 11.45 9.22 -12.44
N HIS A 23 11.71 8.49 -13.52
CA HIS A 23 11.27 8.90 -14.85
C HIS A 23 9.73 8.90 -14.84
N ALA A 24 9.13 9.85 -14.12
CA ALA A 24 7.71 10.04 -14.08
C ALA A 24 7.32 10.41 -15.51
N THR A 25 6.75 9.45 -16.23
CA THR A 25 6.17 9.74 -17.53
C THR A 25 5.11 10.83 -17.30
N ASN A 26 5.03 11.82 -18.18
CA ASN A 26 4.07 12.91 -18.02
C ASN A 26 2.59 12.45 -18.16
N THR A 27 2.39 11.16 -18.44
CA THR A 27 1.09 10.53 -18.63
C THR A 27 0.66 9.77 -17.38
N LYS A 28 -0.61 9.90 -16.99
CA LYS A 28 -1.22 9.06 -15.94
C LYS A 28 -1.43 7.62 -16.43
N SER A 29 -1.83 6.74 -15.52
CA SER A 29 -2.31 5.39 -15.85
C SER A 29 -3.51 5.41 -16.79
N ILE A 30 -3.63 4.35 -17.59
CA ILE A 30 -4.76 4.08 -18.49
C ILE A 30 -5.82 3.27 -17.74
N VAL A 31 -5.38 2.30 -16.93
CA VAL A 31 -6.25 1.42 -16.14
C VAL A 31 -5.78 1.42 -14.70
N ASP A 32 -6.73 1.58 -13.78
CA ASP A 32 -6.51 1.48 -12.33
C ASP A 32 -7.20 0.24 -11.77
N TYR A 33 -6.58 -0.41 -10.79
CA TYR A 33 -7.27 -1.37 -9.94
C TYR A 33 -6.96 -1.17 -8.45
N VAL A 34 -7.91 -1.62 -7.62
CA VAL A 34 -7.82 -1.63 -6.17
C VAL A 34 -8.01 -3.05 -5.68
N MET A 35 -6.94 -3.61 -5.12
CA MET A 35 -6.95 -4.88 -4.42
C MET A 35 -7.32 -4.65 -2.95
N ILE A 36 -8.51 -5.04 -2.55
CA ILE A 36 -8.90 -5.04 -1.14
C ILE A 36 -8.46 -6.35 -0.52
N PHE A 37 -7.82 -6.31 0.65
CA PHE A 37 -7.37 -7.55 1.29
C PHE A 37 -7.53 -7.51 2.81
N THR A 38 -7.47 -8.70 3.40
CA THR A 38 -7.26 -8.89 4.84
C THR A 38 -5.84 -9.39 5.08
N PRO A 39 -5.11 -8.91 6.11
CA PRO A 39 -3.76 -9.40 6.39
C PRO A 39 -3.66 -10.93 6.38
N ARG A 40 -2.58 -11.47 5.81
CA ARG A 40 -2.31 -12.92 5.67
C ARG A 40 -3.26 -13.69 4.75
N SER A 41 -3.97 -12.98 3.87
CA SER A 41 -4.83 -13.59 2.83
C SER A 41 -4.06 -14.13 1.63
N GLY A 42 -2.77 -13.78 1.49
CA GLY A 42 -1.97 -14.07 0.29
C GLY A 42 -1.82 -12.87 -0.65
N SER A 43 -2.30 -11.68 -0.27
CA SER A 43 -2.17 -10.45 -1.07
C SER A 43 -0.73 -10.13 -1.46
N THR A 44 0.23 -10.27 -0.54
CA THR A 44 1.66 -10.05 -0.86
C THR A 44 2.18 -10.95 -1.97
N TRP A 45 1.81 -12.24 -1.95
CA TRP A 45 2.21 -13.19 -2.99
C TRP A 45 1.57 -12.82 -4.33
N LEU A 46 0.28 -12.46 -4.32
CA LEU A 46 -0.39 -11.98 -5.53
C LEU A 46 0.26 -10.69 -6.06
N THR A 47 0.60 -9.74 -5.18
CA THR A 47 1.37 -8.54 -5.53
C THR A 47 2.69 -8.89 -6.22
N SER A 48 3.45 -9.86 -5.70
CA SER A 48 4.72 -10.25 -6.36
C SER A 48 4.52 -10.81 -7.78
N ILE A 49 3.38 -11.45 -8.07
CA ILE A 49 3.06 -11.95 -9.40
C ILE A 49 2.61 -10.82 -10.33
N LEU A 50 1.85 -9.86 -9.81
CA LEU A 50 1.31 -8.75 -10.58
C LEU A 50 2.36 -7.68 -10.91
N SER A 51 3.36 -7.53 -10.04
CA SER A 51 4.41 -6.51 -10.17
C SER A 51 5.12 -6.57 -11.53
N GLY A 52 5.26 -5.42 -12.17
CA GLY A 52 5.92 -5.26 -13.47
C GLY A 52 4.95 -5.13 -14.64
N TYR A 53 3.94 -6.02 -14.75
CA TYR A 53 2.95 -5.94 -15.83
C TYR A 53 1.61 -5.31 -15.42
N PHE A 54 1.26 -5.37 -14.14
CA PHE A 54 0.06 -4.76 -13.56
C PHE A 54 0.44 -3.66 -12.57
N GLY A 55 1.44 -2.85 -12.91
CA GLY A 55 2.04 -1.85 -12.03
C GLY A 55 2.80 -2.45 -10.86
N TYR A 56 2.87 -1.71 -9.76
CA TYR A 56 3.54 -2.13 -8.52
C TYR A 56 2.55 -1.96 -7.36
N PRO A 57 1.67 -2.94 -7.07
CA PRO A 57 0.59 -2.76 -6.10
C PRO A 57 1.06 -2.92 -4.65
N GLU A 58 1.47 -1.81 -4.04
CA GLU A 58 1.86 -1.74 -2.62
C GLU A 58 0.79 -1.08 -1.74
N GLU A 59 1.01 -1.10 -0.44
CA GLU A 59 0.14 -0.50 0.59
C GLU A 59 0.41 1.02 0.76
N TYR A 60 0.32 1.78 -0.33
CA TYR A 60 0.74 3.20 -0.36
C TYR A 60 0.06 4.12 0.68
N ILE A 61 -1.15 3.75 1.11
CA ILE A 61 -1.96 4.52 2.05
C ILE A 61 -2.02 3.89 3.44
N ASN A 62 -1.24 2.84 3.70
CA ASN A 62 -1.15 2.27 5.04
C ASN A 62 -0.62 3.36 6.00
N PRO A 63 -1.29 3.63 7.13
CA PRO A 63 -0.88 4.65 8.10
C PRO A 63 0.57 4.55 8.58
N GLU A 64 1.16 3.36 8.58
CA GLU A 64 2.55 3.12 8.97
C GLU A 64 3.54 3.50 7.87
N LEU A 65 3.13 3.45 6.60
CA LEU A 65 3.99 3.65 5.43
C LEU A 65 3.78 5.00 4.74
N VAL A 66 2.54 5.52 4.79
CA VAL A 66 2.11 6.69 4.02
C VAL A 66 3.04 7.88 4.19
N LYS A 67 3.55 8.13 5.40
CA LYS A 67 4.45 9.26 5.65
C LYS A 67 5.68 9.18 4.74
N ASN A 68 6.32 8.02 4.68
CA ASN A 68 7.51 7.80 3.86
C ASN A 68 7.16 7.82 2.37
N VAL A 69 6.02 7.26 1.99
CA VAL A 69 5.51 7.30 0.62
C VAL A 69 5.30 8.76 0.20
N SER A 70 4.61 9.58 1.00
CA SER A 70 4.37 11.00 0.74
C SER A 70 5.66 11.81 0.60
N ILE A 71 6.65 11.56 1.46
CA ILE A 71 7.99 12.17 1.35
C ILE A 71 8.62 11.77 0.01
N SER A 72 8.63 10.48 -0.33
CA SER A 72 9.21 9.97 -1.59
C SER A 72 8.47 10.46 -2.85
N MET A 73 7.22 10.89 -2.71
CA MET A 73 6.40 11.42 -3.80
C MET A 73 6.35 12.96 -3.81
N GLY A 74 7.04 13.63 -2.89
CA GLY A 74 7.09 15.09 -2.81
C GLY A 74 5.73 15.76 -2.58
N THR A 75 4.81 15.09 -1.88
CA THR A 75 3.39 15.51 -1.77
C THR A 75 2.91 15.58 -0.33
N LYS A 76 2.02 16.54 -0.06
CA LYS A 76 1.43 16.80 1.26
C LYS A 76 -0.09 16.64 1.30
N ASP A 77 -0.70 16.30 0.18
CA ASP A 77 -2.15 16.16 0.08
C ASP A 77 -2.54 14.78 -0.47
N PRO A 78 -3.60 14.16 0.08
CA PRO A 78 -4.00 12.82 -0.31
C PRO A 78 -4.34 12.68 -1.81
N GLU A 79 -4.95 13.70 -2.41
CA GLU A 79 -5.29 13.69 -3.84
C GLU A 79 -4.06 13.68 -4.74
N ASN A 80 -3.11 14.60 -4.54
CA ASN A 80 -1.87 14.63 -5.32
C ASN A 80 -1.00 13.39 -5.05
N LEU A 81 -1.07 12.80 -3.84
CA LEU A 81 -0.42 11.52 -3.58
C LEU A 81 -0.87 10.44 -4.56
N ILE A 82 -2.19 10.26 -4.75
CA ILE A 82 -2.71 9.26 -5.68
C ILE A 82 -2.35 9.62 -7.14
N GLU A 83 -2.44 10.90 -7.52
CA GLU A 83 -2.07 11.34 -8.87
C GLU A 83 -0.58 11.13 -9.18
N THR A 84 0.31 11.39 -8.22
CA THR A 84 1.75 11.11 -8.39
C THR A 84 2.02 9.61 -8.46
N LEU A 85 1.37 8.81 -7.60
CA LEU A 85 1.49 7.35 -7.64
C LEU A 85 1.04 6.78 -9.00
N ARG A 86 -0.03 7.29 -9.60
CA ARG A 86 -0.47 6.88 -10.96
C ARG A 86 0.58 7.09 -12.05
N LYS A 87 1.40 8.13 -11.91
CA LYS A 87 2.46 8.45 -12.88
C LYS A 87 3.71 7.60 -12.66
N VAL A 88 4.01 7.31 -11.39
CA VAL A 88 5.29 6.72 -10.96
C VAL A 88 5.23 5.19 -10.77
N ARG A 89 4.09 4.65 -10.35
CA ARG A 89 3.91 3.24 -9.95
C ARG A 89 3.09 2.41 -10.93
N LYS A 90 2.81 2.97 -12.11
CA LYS A 90 2.24 2.22 -13.22
C LYS A 90 3.31 1.38 -13.92
N SER A 91 2.88 0.32 -14.59
CA SER A 91 3.70 -0.43 -15.54
C SER A 91 3.78 0.27 -16.89
N GLU A 92 4.68 -0.17 -17.76
CA GLU A 92 4.89 0.39 -19.11
C GLU A 92 3.61 0.35 -19.97
N ASN A 93 2.80 -0.69 -19.82
CA ASN A 93 1.50 -0.83 -20.48
C ASN A 93 0.40 0.07 -19.86
N GLY A 94 0.74 0.93 -18.91
CA GLY A 94 -0.17 1.94 -18.36
C GLY A 94 -1.08 1.47 -17.22
N VAL A 95 -0.84 0.30 -16.63
CA VAL A 95 -1.67 -0.21 -15.51
C VAL A 95 -1.13 0.27 -14.17
N PHE A 96 -1.99 0.84 -13.32
CA PHE A 96 -1.69 1.20 -11.93
C PHE A 96 -2.51 0.35 -10.96
N GLY A 97 -1.86 -0.13 -9.91
CA GLY A 97 -2.46 -0.95 -8.88
C GLY A 97 -2.14 -0.45 -7.48
N ILE A 98 -3.07 -0.65 -6.56
CA ILE A 98 -2.87 -0.44 -5.12
C ILE A 98 -3.51 -1.59 -4.35
N GLN A 99 -2.88 -2.01 -3.25
CA GLN A 99 -3.52 -2.90 -2.27
C GLN A 99 -3.86 -2.13 -1.00
N VAL A 100 -5.05 -2.37 -0.45
CA VAL A 100 -5.57 -1.61 0.69
C VAL A 100 -6.33 -2.51 1.65
N ARG A 101 -6.19 -2.26 2.96
CA ARG A 101 -7.09 -2.81 3.96
C ARG A 101 -8.32 -1.90 4.05
N SER A 102 -9.46 -2.47 4.44
CA SER A 102 -10.69 -1.66 4.60
C SER A 102 -10.53 -0.53 5.63
N ILE A 103 -9.67 -0.71 6.64
CA ILE A 103 -9.39 0.31 7.64
C ILE A 103 -8.58 1.48 7.06
N ASP A 104 -7.66 1.21 6.12
CA ASP A 104 -6.84 2.23 5.49
C ASP A 104 -7.68 3.17 4.64
N ILE A 105 -8.68 2.65 3.92
CA ILE A 105 -9.66 3.47 3.18
C ILE A 105 -10.40 4.42 4.12
N LYS A 106 -10.80 3.93 5.32
CA LYS A 106 -11.49 4.74 6.31
C LYS A 106 -10.59 5.85 6.83
N LEU A 107 -9.34 5.53 7.17
CA LEU A 107 -8.36 6.47 7.70
C LEU A 107 -7.93 7.50 6.65
N PHE A 108 -7.68 7.07 5.42
CA PHE A 108 -7.37 7.94 4.28
C PHE A 108 -8.47 8.97 4.01
N GLY A 109 -9.72 8.58 4.23
CA GLY A 109 -10.90 9.39 3.93
C GLY A 109 -11.70 8.76 2.80
N ARG A 110 -12.75 8.02 3.17
CA ARG A 110 -13.57 7.21 2.25
C ARG A 110 -14.04 7.99 1.01
N LYS A 111 -14.53 9.23 1.19
CA LYS A 111 -14.99 10.08 0.07
C LYS A 111 -13.86 10.42 -0.90
N ILE A 112 -12.69 10.76 -0.37
CA ILE A 112 -11.51 11.10 -1.18
C ILE A 112 -11.05 9.87 -1.95
N PHE A 113 -10.93 8.72 -1.26
CA PHE A 113 -10.49 7.46 -1.87
C PHE A 113 -11.39 7.03 -3.03
N PHE A 114 -12.71 6.93 -2.81
CA PHE A 114 -13.63 6.48 -3.86
C PHE A 114 -13.80 7.51 -4.98
N ARG A 115 -13.61 8.81 -4.71
CA ARG A 115 -13.53 9.83 -5.76
C ARG A 115 -12.29 9.62 -6.62
N ALA A 116 -11.13 9.40 -5.99
CA ALA A 116 -9.88 9.15 -6.70
C ALA A 116 -9.97 7.89 -7.57
N PHE A 117 -10.50 6.79 -7.04
CA PHE A 117 -10.58 5.49 -7.73
C PHE A 117 -11.93 5.22 -8.41
N LYS A 118 -12.71 6.25 -8.77
CA LYS A 118 -14.08 6.12 -9.29
C LYS A 118 -14.24 5.16 -10.48
N ASN A 119 -13.21 5.05 -11.32
CA ASN A 119 -13.21 4.23 -12.54
C ASN A 119 -12.34 2.96 -12.41
N ALA A 120 -11.82 2.68 -11.21
CA ALA A 120 -10.93 1.55 -10.99
C ALA A 120 -11.68 0.22 -10.99
N LYS A 121 -10.97 -0.86 -11.30
CA LYS A 121 -11.47 -2.23 -11.10
C LYS A 121 -11.21 -2.65 -9.65
N TYR A 122 -12.22 -3.18 -8.97
CA TYR A 122 -12.11 -3.62 -7.58
C TYR A 122 -12.17 -5.14 -7.50
N PHE A 123 -11.30 -5.73 -6.68
CA PHE A 123 -11.41 -7.14 -6.30
C PHE A 123 -10.92 -7.35 -4.86
N ASN A 124 -11.33 -8.48 -4.26
CA ASN A 124 -11.04 -8.79 -2.87
C ASN A 124 -10.27 -10.11 -2.75
N VAL A 125 -9.14 -10.08 -2.06
CA VAL A 125 -8.34 -11.28 -1.76
C VAL A 125 -8.72 -11.80 -0.38
N ARG A 126 -9.27 -13.01 -0.36
CA ARG A 126 -9.72 -13.70 0.87
C ARG A 126 -9.14 -15.11 0.92
N ARG A 127 -8.80 -15.56 2.12
CA ARG A 127 -8.38 -16.94 2.37
C ARG A 127 -9.56 -17.74 2.90
N ARG A 128 -9.87 -18.87 2.24
CA ARG A 128 -11.02 -19.72 2.61
C ARG A 128 -10.91 -20.29 4.02
N ASN A 129 -9.71 -20.74 4.39
CA ASN A 129 -9.43 -21.25 5.74
C ASN A 129 -9.06 -20.09 6.68
N ILE A 130 -10.07 -19.56 7.36
CA ILE A 130 -9.95 -18.42 8.28
C ILE A 130 -9.14 -18.76 9.54
N VAL A 131 -9.16 -20.02 10.00
CA VAL A 131 -8.38 -20.47 11.16
C VAL A 131 -6.88 -20.43 10.83
N ALA A 132 -6.50 -20.96 9.67
CA ALA A 132 -5.11 -20.88 9.20
C ALA A 132 -4.65 -19.43 8.97
N GLN A 133 -5.56 -18.54 8.52
CA GLN A 133 -5.27 -17.12 8.40
C GLN A 133 -5.00 -16.47 9.76
N ALA A 134 -5.84 -16.76 10.76
CA ALA A 134 -5.70 -16.24 12.11
C ALA A 134 -4.40 -16.71 12.78
N ILE A 135 -4.06 -18.00 12.67
CA ILE A 135 -2.79 -18.55 13.17
C ILE A 135 -1.60 -17.85 12.50
N SER A 136 -1.68 -17.66 11.18
CA SER A 136 -0.62 -16.95 10.44
C SER A 136 -0.48 -15.49 10.86
N LEU A 137 -1.59 -14.82 11.17
CA LEU A 137 -1.59 -13.44 11.65
C LEU A 137 -0.98 -13.36 13.03
N TYR A 138 -1.41 -14.22 13.96
CA TYR A 138 -0.86 -14.32 15.31
C TYR A 138 0.66 -14.51 15.29
N ARG A 139 1.16 -15.48 14.52
CA ARG A 139 2.61 -15.71 14.38
C ARG A 139 3.34 -14.48 13.86
N ALA A 140 2.79 -13.80 12.85
CA ALA A 140 3.43 -12.62 12.27
C ALA A 140 3.48 -11.45 13.27
N THR A 141 2.40 -11.22 14.03
CA THR A 141 2.36 -10.17 15.06
C THR A 141 3.30 -10.44 16.22
N GLU A 142 3.42 -11.70 16.67
CA GLU A 142 4.32 -12.05 17.79
C GLU A 142 5.80 -11.97 17.40
N THR A 143 6.13 -12.37 16.18
CA THR A 143 7.52 -12.46 15.70
C THR A 143 8.02 -11.21 14.99
N GLY A 144 7.12 -10.32 14.56
CA GLY A 144 7.45 -9.20 13.66
C GLY A 144 7.77 -9.64 12.23
N VAL A 145 7.62 -10.92 11.89
CA VAL A 145 7.95 -11.50 10.58
C VAL A 145 6.70 -11.65 9.74
N PHE A 146 6.63 -10.93 8.63
CA PHE A 146 5.46 -10.90 7.76
C PHE A 146 5.70 -11.61 6.42
N HIS A 147 6.95 -11.90 6.06
CA HIS A 147 7.29 -12.61 4.83
C HIS A 147 8.07 -13.89 5.12
N SER A 148 7.85 -14.94 4.32
CA SER A 148 8.53 -16.24 4.50
C SER A 148 10.03 -16.17 4.23
N THR A 149 10.51 -15.08 3.63
CA THR A 149 11.92 -14.83 3.31
C THR A 149 12.60 -13.92 4.33
N GLU A 150 11.87 -13.41 5.33
CA GLU A 150 12.43 -12.58 6.40
C GLU A 150 12.97 -13.46 7.54
N VAL A 151 14.15 -13.09 8.07
CA VAL A 151 14.70 -13.67 9.29
C VAL A 151 14.16 -12.90 10.48
N GLY A 152 13.48 -13.57 11.41
CA GLY A 152 12.87 -12.90 12.57
C GLY A 152 13.84 -12.51 13.66
N GLU A 153 13.65 -11.31 14.23
CA GLU A 153 14.43 -10.83 15.38
C GLU A 153 14.11 -11.60 16.67
N LYS A 154 12.89 -12.16 16.79
CA LYS A 154 12.47 -13.02 17.89
C LYS A 154 12.46 -14.49 17.49
N LEU A 155 13.64 -15.04 17.23
CA LEU A 155 13.83 -16.48 17.32
C LEU A 155 13.71 -16.87 18.78
N TRP A 156 12.71 -17.68 19.08
CA TRP A 156 12.35 -18.16 20.41
C TRP A 156 13.59 -18.49 21.25
N ILE A 157 13.59 -17.89 22.44
CA ILE A 157 14.48 -18.12 23.57
C ILE A 157 15.00 -19.57 23.56
N ARG A 158 16.33 -19.69 23.47
CA ARG A 158 17.08 -20.86 23.96
C ARG A 158 16.56 -21.17 25.37
N GLU A 159 16.32 -22.45 25.66
CA GLU A 159 15.87 -23.06 26.93
C GLU A 159 14.38 -23.48 26.95
N MET A 160 14.13 -24.65 26.36
CA MET A 160 13.57 -25.77 27.13
C MET A 160 14.70 -26.76 27.41
#